data_AF-A0A433P5D0-F1
#
_entry.id   AF-A0A433P5D0-F1
#
_cell.length_a   1.000
_cell.length_b   1.000
_cell.length_c   1.000
_cell.angle_alpha   90.00
_cell.angle_beta   90.00
_cell.angle_gamma   90.00
#
_symmetry.space_group_name_H-M   'P 1'
#
loop_
_entity.id
_entity.type
_entity.pdbx_description
1 polymer ?
#
loop_
_entity_poly.entity_id
_entity_poly.type
_entity_poly.pdbx_seq_one_letter_code
_entity_poly.pdbx_strand_id
1 'polypeptide(L)'
;VIATRLLAILPQFGISLTQCVLLGNKENLNLDGVLGNIFLDNRIIRVTQALGWLNQFHEAQRLLTKIICDIDDFHSASGSLAEQVINQAGAMELQGDSEAMLLQGDSEAKWSDKLKEAIADFSICHTDLINYANILTFELDSQLGRGGREVLRTVQSITEEYLKSIQTLSSNSISRLRTASRDTRFALEECAKWLKIEAPFLVDPNRYNTRDMIQSLILSDVRVIFCTVAVAGRTVVVSRSDITTVIVDEASQLVEAENIIVLKQSCERLCLVADPKQLPATVQSQLGRNHGYRLSMFERLLDNGWVPCLLDEQYRMHPEISAWPIAQFYSGVLRNGPNTTSSSYTKPWHHEEIFKPILFIECANGREERDEKRSYSNAMEADIVITQLQHFFKTLIRLDDPIQALVSIGVITPY
;
A
#
# COMPACT_ATOMS: atom_id res chain seq x y z
N VAL A 1 9.42 -5.50 -7.33
CA VAL A 1 9.51 -6.92 -6.94
C VAL A 1 10.24 -7.12 -5.62
N ILE A 2 11.51 -6.75 -5.51
CA ILE A 2 12.32 -6.92 -4.28
C ILE A 2 11.65 -6.28 -3.07
N ALA A 3 11.24 -5.01 -3.18
CA ALA A 3 10.49 -4.31 -2.13
C ALA A 3 9.27 -5.13 -1.68
N THR A 4 8.42 -5.60 -2.61
CA THR A 4 7.24 -6.42 -2.30
C THR A 4 7.59 -7.68 -1.51
N ARG A 5 8.67 -8.38 -1.88
CA ARG A 5 9.11 -9.60 -1.18
C ARG A 5 9.67 -9.29 0.21
N LEU A 6 10.48 -8.25 0.33
CA LEU A 6 11.04 -7.83 1.63
C LEU A 6 9.93 -7.38 2.58
N LEU A 7 8.93 -6.64 2.11
CA LEU A 7 7.79 -6.23 2.91
C LEU A 7 6.99 -7.41 3.49
N ALA A 8 7.02 -8.59 2.85
CA ALA A 8 6.38 -9.79 3.40
C ALA A 8 7.17 -10.42 4.57
N ILE A 9 8.47 -10.13 4.68
CA ILE A 9 9.37 -10.74 5.66
C ILE A 9 9.66 -9.77 6.82
N LEU A 10 9.76 -8.47 6.55
CA LEU A 10 10.07 -7.42 7.54
C LEU A 10 9.22 -7.48 8.84
N PRO A 11 7.92 -7.82 8.82
CA PRO A 11 7.15 -7.98 10.06
C PRO A 11 7.71 -9.02 11.03
N GLN A 12 8.40 -10.06 10.54
CA GLN A 12 9.05 -11.08 11.37
C GLN A 12 10.22 -10.52 12.18
N PHE A 13 10.76 -9.37 11.75
CA PHE A 13 11.82 -8.63 12.44
C PHE A 13 11.27 -7.44 13.25
N GLY A 14 9.95 -7.36 13.44
CA GLY A 14 9.31 -6.25 14.16
C GLY A 14 9.33 -4.93 13.41
N ILE A 15 9.50 -4.96 12.07
CA ILE A 15 9.45 -3.77 11.22
C ILE A 15 8.06 -3.72 10.56
N SER A 16 7.30 -2.69 10.89
CA SER A 16 5.97 -2.46 10.30
C SER A 16 6.07 -1.80 8.92
N LEU A 17 4.98 -1.87 8.15
CA LEU A 17 4.86 -1.17 6.87
C LEU A 17 5.01 0.36 7.03
N THR A 18 4.62 0.91 8.18
CA THR A 18 4.68 2.34 8.49
C THR A 18 6.13 2.84 8.60
N GLN A 19 7.04 1.95 9.01
CA GLN A 19 8.48 2.17 9.08
C GLN A 19 9.20 1.95 7.73
N CYS A 20 8.46 1.65 6.66
CA CYS A 20 9.00 1.45 5.33
C CYS A 20 8.57 2.58 4.40
N VAL A 21 9.48 3.04 3.55
CA VAL A 21 9.16 4.04 2.52
C VAL A 21 9.75 3.65 1.17
N LEU A 22 9.02 3.92 0.10
CA LEU A 22 9.46 3.75 -1.28
C LEU A 22 9.63 5.13 -1.93
N LEU A 23 10.82 5.42 -2.45
CA LEU A 23 11.10 6.60 -3.26
C LEU A 23 11.43 6.19 -4.69
N GLY A 24 10.90 6.94 -5.66
CA GLY A 24 11.22 6.76 -7.06
C GLY A 24 10.28 7.56 -7.96
N ASN A 25 10.34 7.27 -9.26
CA ASN A 25 9.40 7.84 -10.22
C ASN A 25 8.15 6.97 -10.27
N LYS A 26 6.98 7.57 -10.02
CA LYS A 26 5.67 6.92 -10.09
C LYS A 26 5.40 6.24 -11.43
N GLU A 27 5.85 6.81 -12.55
CA GLU A 27 5.63 6.23 -13.89
C GLU A 27 6.39 4.92 -14.11
N ASN A 28 7.56 4.80 -13.46
CA ASN A 28 8.43 3.63 -13.58
C ASN A 28 8.13 2.56 -12.52
N LEU A 29 7.33 2.90 -11.52
CA LEU A 29 6.99 2.01 -10.41
C LEU A 29 5.56 1.54 -10.59
N ASN A 30 5.35 0.24 -10.75
CA ASN A 30 4.00 -0.32 -10.68
C ASN A 30 3.53 -0.30 -9.20
N LEU A 31 2.85 0.77 -8.79
CA LEU A 31 2.50 1.08 -7.40
C LEU A 31 1.26 0.35 -6.86
N ASP A 32 0.93 -0.82 -7.40
CA ASP A 32 -0.26 -1.57 -6.98
C ASP A 32 -0.15 -2.10 -5.54
N GLY A 33 -1.30 -2.17 -4.87
CA GLY A 33 -1.45 -2.75 -3.53
C GLY A 33 -0.56 -2.10 -2.47
N VAL A 34 0.27 -2.90 -1.80
CA VAL A 34 1.07 -2.48 -0.63
C VAL A 34 2.14 -1.43 -1.01
N LEU A 35 2.65 -1.45 -2.24
CA LEU A 35 3.69 -0.48 -2.65
C LEU A 35 3.15 0.95 -2.70
N GLY A 36 1.91 1.13 -3.14
CA GLY A 36 1.23 2.42 -3.12
C GLY A 36 1.08 2.98 -1.70
N ASN A 37 0.98 2.11 -0.68
CA ASN A 37 0.87 2.51 0.72
C ASN A 37 2.18 2.99 1.33
N ILE A 38 3.33 2.51 0.85
CA ILE A 38 4.63 2.94 1.35
C ILE A 38 5.30 4.00 0.46
N PHE A 39 4.73 4.31 -0.70
CA PHE A 39 5.28 5.31 -1.62
C PHE A 39 5.22 6.71 -1.02
N LEU A 40 6.38 7.38 -0.94
CA LEU A 40 6.54 8.65 -0.21
C LEU A 40 5.55 9.71 -0.67
N ASP A 41 5.36 9.90 -1.98
CA ASP A 41 4.47 10.96 -2.46
C ASP A 41 3.00 10.66 -2.15
N ASN A 42 2.58 9.39 -2.17
CA ASN A 42 1.24 8.99 -1.74
C ASN A 42 1.06 9.21 -0.23
N ARG A 43 2.06 8.88 0.57
CA ARG A 43 2.08 9.14 2.02
C ARG A 43 1.96 10.64 2.29
N ILE A 44 2.77 11.47 1.62
CA ILE A 44 2.69 12.93 1.70
C ILE A 44 1.28 13.41 1.34
N ILE A 45 0.69 12.96 0.23
CA ILE A 45 -0.67 13.38 -0.16
C ILE A 45 -1.69 13.03 0.92
N ARG A 46 -1.65 11.81 1.48
CA ARG A 46 -2.56 11.38 2.54
C ARG A 46 -2.38 12.21 3.81
N VAL A 47 -1.14 12.48 4.23
CA VAL A 47 -0.87 13.38 5.36
C VAL A 47 -1.36 14.77 5.04
N THR A 48 -1.01 15.36 3.90
CA THR A 48 -1.46 16.69 3.49
C THR A 48 -2.99 16.79 3.47
N GLN A 49 -3.71 15.77 3.01
CA GLN A 49 -5.18 15.73 3.06
C GLN A 49 -5.69 15.67 4.50
N ALA A 50 -5.11 14.82 5.34
CA ALA A 50 -5.43 14.73 6.75
C ALA A 50 -5.18 16.06 7.47
N LEU A 51 -4.04 16.72 7.21
CA LEU A 51 -3.68 18.02 7.77
C LEU A 51 -4.47 19.18 7.13
N GLY A 52 -4.96 19.03 5.90
CA GLY A 52 -5.84 20.00 5.26
C GLY A 52 -7.18 20.11 6.00
N TRP A 53 -7.69 18.98 6.51
CA TRP A 53 -8.87 18.98 7.38
C TRP A 53 -8.60 19.70 8.71
N LEU A 54 -7.36 19.71 9.21
CA LEU A 54 -6.96 20.52 10.38
C LEU A 54 -6.98 22.05 10.11
N ASN A 55 -6.98 22.49 8.85
CA ASN A 55 -7.29 23.89 8.53
C ASN A 55 -8.81 24.15 8.45
N GLN A 56 -9.61 23.12 8.18
CA GLN A 56 -11.08 23.13 8.29
C GLN A 56 -11.58 22.80 9.71
N PHE A 57 -10.65 22.64 10.65
CA PHE A 57 -10.86 22.24 12.03
C PHE A 57 -11.80 23.13 12.83
N HIS A 58 -11.72 24.44 12.59
CA HIS A 58 -12.64 25.40 13.19
C HIS A 58 -14.07 25.17 12.71
N GLU A 59 -14.25 24.79 11.45
CA GLU A 59 -15.58 24.47 10.90
C GLU A 59 -16.09 23.12 11.43
N ALA A 60 -15.23 22.11 11.57
CA ALA A 60 -15.58 20.85 12.23
C ALA A 60 -15.99 21.06 13.70
N GLN A 61 -15.22 21.85 14.46
CA GLN A 61 -15.56 22.21 15.84
C GLN A 61 -16.89 22.98 15.91
N ARG A 62 -17.14 23.90 14.96
CA ARG A 62 -18.40 24.63 14.83
C ARG A 62 -19.57 23.71 14.53
N LEU A 63 -19.40 22.77 13.60
CA LEU A 63 -20.41 21.80 13.21
C LEU A 63 -20.76 20.86 14.37
N LEU A 64 -19.76 20.32 15.06
CA LEU A 64 -19.95 19.49 16.26
C LEU A 64 -20.67 20.24 17.37
N THR A 65 -20.28 21.50 17.62
CA THR A 65 -20.95 22.35 18.62
C THR A 65 -22.42 22.59 18.25
N LYS A 66 -22.71 22.85 16.97
CA LYS A 66 -24.08 23.02 16.46
C LYS A 66 -24.91 21.74 16.68
N ILE A 67 -24.37 20.57 16.35
CA ILE A 67 -25.07 19.28 16.52
C ILE A 67 -25.36 19.01 18.01
N ILE A 68 -24.41 19.31 18.92
CA ILE A 68 -24.64 19.21 20.37
C ILE A 68 -25.80 20.10 20.81
N CYS A 69 -25.85 21.36 20.34
CA CYS A 69 -26.96 22.26 20.64
C CYS A 69 -28.31 21.76 20.10
N ASP A 70 -28.34 21.24 18.86
CA ASP A 70 -29.57 20.70 18.25
C ASP A 70 -30.12 19.49 19.05
N ILE A 71 -29.23 18.64 19.60
CA ILE A 71 -29.59 17.53 20.48
C ILE A 71 -30.15 18.04 21.83
N ASP A 72 -29.54 19.09 22.39
CA ASP A 72 -30.00 19.72 23.65
C ASP A 72 -31.38 20.35 23.52
N ASP A 73 -31.63 21.02 22.39
CA ASP A 73 -32.93 21.58 22.04
C ASP A 73 -33.99 20.48 21.90
N PHE A 74 -33.65 19.34 21.28
CA PHE A 74 -34.55 18.18 21.19
C PHE A 74 -34.88 17.57 22.56
N HIS A 75 -33.88 17.39 23.43
CA HIS A 75 -34.12 16.88 24.78
C HIS A 75 -34.99 17.85 25.61
N SER A 76 -34.74 19.15 25.49
CA SER A 76 -35.53 20.19 26.17
C SER A 76 -36.97 20.25 25.65
N ALA A 77 -37.16 20.24 24.33
CA ALA A 77 -38.48 20.26 23.70
C ALA A 77 -39.28 18.99 24.00
N SER A 78 -38.66 17.81 23.92
CA SER A 78 -39.33 16.55 24.25
C SER A 78 -39.65 16.46 25.75
N GLY A 79 -38.80 17.01 26.62
CA GLY A 79 -39.04 17.08 28.07
C GLY A 79 -40.24 17.96 28.40
N SER A 80 -40.27 19.16 27.83
CA SER A 80 -41.38 20.10 27.94
C SER A 80 -42.69 19.53 27.37
N LEU A 81 -42.64 18.86 26.21
CA LEU A 81 -43.81 18.20 25.63
C LEU A 81 -44.31 17.05 26.51
N ALA A 82 -43.41 16.25 27.09
CA ALA A 82 -43.79 15.19 28.03
C ALA A 82 -44.42 15.77 29.31
N GLU A 83 -43.88 16.86 29.86
CA GLU A 83 -44.48 17.56 31.00
C GLU A 83 -45.82 18.20 30.65
N GLN A 84 -45.95 18.82 29.47
CA GLN A 84 -47.22 19.40 29.00
C GLN A 84 -48.27 18.32 28.79
N VAL A 85 -47.93 17.18 28.22
CA VAL A 85 -48.84 16.04 28.03
C VAL A 85 -49.19 15.40 29.37
N ILE A 86 -48.27 15.31 30.34
CA ILE A 86 -48.58 14.83 31.70
C ILE A 86 -49.50 15.81 32.43
N ASN A 87 -49.22 17.12 32.34
CA ASN A 87 -50.01 18.16 32.98
C ASN A 87 -51.39 18.32 32.31
N GLN A 88 -51.48 18.13 30.99
CA GLN A 88 -52.74 18.14 30.23
C GLN A 88 -53.51 16.82 30.40
N ALA A 89 -52.86 15.67 30.47
CA ALA A 89 -53.54 14.39 30.81
C ALA A 89 -54.09 14.41 32.25
N GLY A 90 -53.42 15.10 33.18
CA GLY A 90 -53.98 15.42 34.50
C GLY A 90 -55.13 16.43 34.48
N ALA A 91 -55.30 17.20 33.39
CA ALA A 91 -56.35 18.21 33.21
C ALA A 91 -57.47 17.79 32.24
N MET A 92 -57.27 16.73 31.43
CA MET A 92 -58.12 16.28 30.33
C MET A 92 -58.81 14.94 30.60
N GLU A 93 -59.24 14.67 31.83
CA GLU A 93 -60.37 13.75 32.07
C GLU A 93 -61.70 14.28 31.47
N LEU A 94 -61.70 15.48 30.87
CA LEU A 94 -62.87 16.13 30.30
C LEU A 94 -62.52 16.84 28.97
N GLN A 95 -62.30 16.08 27.88
CA GLN A 95 -62.58 16.38 26.45
C GLN A 95 -61.49 15.85 25.48
N GLY A 96 -61.84 14.79 24.73
CA GLY A 96 -61.40 14.50 23.35
C GLY A 96 -59.93 14.21 23.05
N ASP A 97 -59.54 12.93 23.06
CA ASP A 97 -58.19 12.37 22.77
C ASP A 97 -57.58 12.66 21.37
N SER A 98 -58.37 13.13 20.38
CA SER A 98 -57.93 13.10 18.96
C SER A 98 -57.02 14.26 18.55
N GLU A 99 -57.16 15.44 19.15
CA GLU A 99 -56.44 16.65 18.71
C GLU A 99 -55.03 16.74 19.32
N ALA A 100 -54.88 16.24 20.55
CA ALA A 100 -53.58 16.08 21.22
C ALA A 100 -52.67 15.07 20.48
N MET A 101 -53.23 13.94 20.00
CA MET A 101 -52.47 12.94 19.22
C MET A 101 -51.96 13.48 17.87
N LEU A 102 -52.74 14.33 17.19
CA LEU A 102 -52.35 14.91 15.89
C LEU A 102 -51.21 15.93 16.03
N LEU A 103 -51.27 16.80 17.05
CA LEU A 103 -50.20 17.76 17.36
C LEU A 103 -48.90 17.08 17.84
N GLN A 104 -49.02 15.97 18.58
CA GLN A 104 -47.87 15.11 18.92
C GLN A 104 -47.24 14.50 17.66
N GLY A 105 -48.05 13.95 16.75
CA GLY A 105 -47.55 13.32 15.52
C GLY A 105 -46.82 14.28 14.57
N ASP A 106 -47.36 15.49 14.34
CA ASP A 106 -46.73 16.48 13.44
C ASP A 106 -45.43 17.07 14.02
N SER A 107 -45.39 17.29 15.34
CA SER A 107 -44.16 17.73 16.02
C SER A 107 -43.10 16.63 16.05
N GLU A 108 -43.49 15.38 16.33
CA GLU A 108 -42.60 14.21 16.28
C GLU A 108 -42.04 13.97 14.87
N ALA A 109 -42.84 14.11 13.82
CA ALA A 109 -42.38 13.98 12.44
C ALA A 109 -41.34 15.05 12.08
N LYS A 110 -41.63 16.32 12.43
CA LYS A 110 -40.71 17.44 12.19
C LYS A 110 -39.38 17.29 12.93
N TRP A 111 -39.42 16.85 14.19
CA TRP A 111 -38.20 16.60 14.97
C TRP A 111 -37.46 15.35 14.50
N SER A 112 -38.17 14.31 14.06
CA SER A 112 -37.60 13.13 13.42
C SER A 112 -36.80 13.50 12.16
N ASP A 113 -37.33 14.40 11.32
CA ASP A 113 -36.64 14.82 10.10
C ASP A 113 -35.43 15.71 10.38
N LYS A 114 -35.54 16.66 11.33
CA LYS A 114 -34.37 17.43 11.81
C LYS A 114 -33.28 16.53 12.40
N LEU A 115 -33.66 15.51 13.16
CA LEU A 115 -32.72 14.55 13.73
C LEU A 115 -32.04 13.74 12.63
N LYS A 116 -32.78 13.28 11.61
CA LYS A 116 -32.22 12.60 10.43
C LYS A 116 -31.24 13.47 9.66
N GLU A 117 -31.53 14.76 9.49
CA GLU A 117 -30.64 15.72 8.83
C GLU A 117 -29.35 15.93 9.64
N ALA A 118 -29.46 16.18 10.95
CA ALA A 118 -28.30 16.28 11.84
C ALA A 118 -27.46 15.00 11.88
N ILE A 119 -28.11 13.83 11.79
CA ILE A 119 -27.45 12.53 11.70
C ILE A 119 -26.72 12.37 10.36
N ALA A 120 -27.31 12.81 9.25
CA ALA A 120 -26.67 12.77 7.94
C ALA A 120 -25.41 13.65 7.90
N ASP A 121 -25.49 14.87 8.44
CA ASP A 121 -24.36 15.79 8.57
C ASP A 121 -23.24 15.20 9.46
N PHE A 122 -23.61 14.57 10.58
CA PHE A 122 -22.65 13.89 11.45
C PHE A 122 -21.99 12.70 10.76
N SER A 123 -22.73 11.90 9.99
CA SER A 123 -22.20 10.73 9.28
C SER A 123 -21.08 11.08 8.29
N ILE A 124 -21.23 12.22 7.59
CA ILE A 124 -20.20 12.75 6.68
C ILE A 124 -18.95 13.18 7.46
N CYS A 125 -19.13 14.06 8.46
CA CYS A 125 -18.04 14.53 9.32
C CYS A 125 -17.30 13.37 10.01
N HIS A 126 -18.06 12.34 10.41
CA HIS A 126 -17.56 11.15 11.04
C HIS A 126 -16.67 10.30 10.14
N THR A 127 -17.11 10.03 8.91
CA THR A 127 -16.35 9.24 7.93
C THR A 127 -14.99 9.89 7.68
N ASP A 128 -14.96 11.22 7.57
CA ASP A 128 -13.73 11.99 7.41
C ASP A 128 -12.85 11.94 8.67
N LEU A 129 -13.44 12.02 9.87
CA LEU A 129 -12.76 11.86 11.16
C LEU A 129 -12.11 10.48 11.33
N ILE A 130 -12.81 9.40 10.99
CA ILE A 130 -12.24 8.04 11.01
C ILE A 130 -11.13 7.91 9.98
N ASN A 131 -11.34 8.40 8.75
CA ASN A 131 -10.32 8.32 7.71
C ASN A 131 -9.06 9.07 8.11
N TYR A 132 -9.21 10.27 8.67
CA TYR A 132 -8.13 11.06 9.25
C TYR A 132 -7.45 10.30 10.40
N ALA A 133 -8.23 9.78 11.34
CA ALA A 133 -7.76 9.03 12.49
C ALA A 133 -6.90 7.83 12.06
N ASN A 134 -7.38 7.09 11.06
CA ASN A 134 -6.70 5.96 10.47
C ASN A 134 -5.42 6.38 9.76
N ILE A 135 -5.44 7.48 9.00
CA ILE A 135 -4.26 8.00 8.31
C ILE A 135 -3.21 8.42 9.33
N LEU A 136 -3.55 9.21 10.34
CA LEU A 136 -2.59 9.60 11.37
C LEU A 136 -2.09 8.40 12.18
N THR A 137 -2.96 7.47 12.55
CA THR A 137 -2.54 6.24 13.25
C THR A 137 -1.56 5.45 12.41
N PHE A 138 -1.83 5.30 11.12
CA PHE A 138 -0.95 4.56 10.23
C PHE A 138 0.38 5.31 10.00
N GLU A 139 0.31 6.62 9.81
CA GLU A 139 1.40 7.41 9.27
C GLU A 139 2.28 8.05 10.35
N LEU A 140 1.72 8.26 11.54
CA LEU A 140 2.28 9.01 12.66
C LEU A 140 2.09 8.31 14.02
N ASP A 141 1.92 6.97 14.07
CA ASP A 141 1.68 6.21 15.31
C ASP A 141 2.69 6.52 16.44
N SER A 142 3.96 6.62 16.09
CA SER A 142 5.06 6.92 17.02
C SER A 142 4.97 8.33 17.60
N GLN A 143 4.46 9.28 16.82
CA GLN A 143 4.25 10.67 17.24
C GLN A 143 2.93 10.83 18.01
N LEU A 144 1.96 9.95 17.76
CA LEU A 144 0.74 9.81 18.55
C LEU A 144 1.11 9.25 19.94
N GLY A 145 1.26 10.14 20.91
CA GLY A 145 1.39 9.77 22.32
C GLY A 145 0.24 8.86 22.81
N ARG A 146 0.33 8.33 24.03
CA ARG A 146 -0.73 7.44 24.59
C ARG A 146 -2.12 8.09 24.52
N GLY A 147 -2.22 9.40 24.74
CA GLY A 147 -3.47 10.16 24.65
C GLY A 147 -4.07 10.17 23.23
N GLY A 148 -3.25 10.37 22.19
CA GLY A 148 -3.70 10.33 20.80
C GLY A 148 -4.29 8.97 20.41
N ARG A 149 -3.60 7.88 20.78
CA ARG A 149 -4.08 6.51 20.51
C ARG A 149 -5.37 6.17 21.24
N GLU A 150 -5.49 6.56 22.50
CA GLU A 150 -6.68 6.26 23.28
C GLU A 150 -7.90 6.96 22.69
N VAL A 151 -7.75 8.22 22.31
CA VAL A 151 -8.85 8.97 21.72
C VAL A 151 -9.24 8.47 20.34
N LEU A 152 -8.27 8.06 19.51
CA LEU A 152 -8.59 7.48 18.19
C LEU A 152 -9.38 6.17 18.34
N ARG A 153 -9.05 5.33 19.34
CA ARG A 153 -9.85 4.15 19.69
C ARG A 153 -11.21 4.51 20.24
N THR A 154 -11.32 5.55 21.07
CA THR A 154 -12.59 6.04 21.61
C THR A 154 -13.49 6.54 20.48
N VAL A 155 -12.97 7.33 19.54
CA VAL A 155 -13.70 7.81 18.35
C VAL A 155 -14.15 6.63 17.47
N GLN A 156 -13.28 5.66 17.19
CA GLN A 156 -13.66 4.47 16.42
C GLN A 156 -14.74 3.64 17.13
N SER A 157 -14.52 3.31 18.41
CA SER A 157 -15.44 2.47 19.22
C SER A 157 -16.81 3.10 19.37
N ILE A 158 -16.86 4.38 19.72
CA ILE A 158 -18.13 5.06 19.95
C ILE A 158 -18.94 5.13 18.65
N THR A 159 -18.27 5.26 17.50
CA THR A 159 -19.03 5.48 16.27
C THR A 159 -19.48 4.22 15.56
N GLU A 160 -18.79 3.09 15.74
CA GLU A 160 -19.31 1.79 15.32
C GLU A 160 -20.58 1.41 16.08
N GLU A 161 -20.65 1.72 17.38
CA GLU A 161 -21.82 1.48 18.23
C GLU A 161 -22.98 2.43 17.87
N TYR A 162 -22.67 3.66 17.50
CA TYR A 162 -23.63 4.67 17.06
C TYR A 162 -24.23 4.38 15.68
N LEU A 163 -23.42 4.02 14.68
CA LEU A 163 -23.91 3.64 13.34
C LEU A 163 -24.86 2.44 13.39
N LYS A 164 -24.56 1.45 14.25
CA LYS A 164 -25.47 0.32 14.52
C LYS A 164 -26.80 0.79 15.12
N SER A 165 -26.76 1.72 16.07
CA SER A 165 -27.96 2.27 16.69
C SER A 165 -28.84 3.01 15.68
N ILE A 166 -28.22 3.80 14.78
CA ILE A 166 -28.93 4.52 13.69
C ILE A 166 -29.59 3.57 12.70
N GLN A 167 -28.90 2.52 12.24
CA GLN A 167 -29.44 1.56 11.26
C GLN A 167 -30.67 0.80 11.79
N THR A 168 -30.87 0.76 13.10
CA THR A 168 -31.99 0.09 13.76
C THR A 168 -33.16 1.00 14.10
N LEU A 169 -33.08 2.30 13.79
CA LEU A 169 -34.17 3.27 13.98
C LEU A 169 -35.29 3.00 12.97
N SER A 170 -36.23 2.12 13.32
CA SER A 170 -37.59 2.15 12.76
C SER A 170 -38.46 3.12 13.56
N SER A 171 -39.43 3.72 12.88
CA SER A 171 -40.06 5.02 13.15
C SER A 171 -40.79 5.25 14.48
N ASN A 172 -40.84 4.30 15.44
CA ASN A 172 -41.94 4.32 16.44
C ASN A 172 -41.53 4.26 17.93
N SER A 173 -40.42 4.85 18.37
CA SER A 173 -40.16 4.95 19.82
C SER A 173 -39.30 6.15 20.22
N ILE A 174 -39.94 7.21 20.73
CA ILE A 174 -39.29 8.40 21.33
C ILE A 174 -38.27 8.02 22.42
N SER A 175 -38.53 6.95 23.18
CA SER A 175 -37.60 6.44 24.21
C SER A 175 -36.29 5.92 23.63
N ARG A 176 -36.33 5.26 22.47
CA ARG A 176 -35.13 4.81 21.75
C ARG A 176 -34.39 5.99 21.12
N LEU A 177 -35.12 6.95 20.56
CA LEU A 177 -34.55 8.20 20.03
C LEU A 177 -33.82 8.99 21.14
N ARG A 178 -34.40 9.09 22.34
CA ARG A 178 -33.78 9.76 23.51
C ARG A 178 -32.52 9.07 24.01
N THR A 179 -32.48 7.73 23.96
CA THR A 179 -31.30 6.98 24.41
C THR A 179 -30.18 7.15 23.40
N ALA A 180 -30.48 6.95 22.11
CA ALA A 180 -29.54 7.15 21.03
C ALA A 180 -28.98 8.58 21.01
N SER A 181 -29.82 9.62 21.16
CA SER A 181 -29.37 11.02 21.16
C SER A 181 -28.47 11.38 22.34
N ARG A 182 -28.70 10.77 23.52
CA ARG A 182 -27.86 10.97 24.70
C ARG A 182 -26.47 10.36 24.51
N ASP A 183 -26.40 9.19 23.91
CA ASP A 183 -25.13 8.52 23.60
C ASP A 183 -24.37 9.29 22.49
N THR A 184 -25.08 9.80 21.46
CA THR A 184 -24.49 10.71 20.46
C THR A 184 -23.89 11.95 21.10
N ARG A 185 -24.61 12.57 22.04
CA ARG A 185 -24.15 13.79 22.72
C ARG A 185 -22.84 13.52 23.44
N PHE A 186 -22.76 12.43 24.21
CA PHE A 186 -21.54 12.07 24.92
C PHE A 186 -20.37 11.85 23.96
N ALA A 187 -20.59 11.15 22.84
CA ALA A 187 -19.62 10.97 21.77
C ALA A 187 -19.09 12.30 21.22
N LEU A 188 -20.01 13.21 20.89
CA LEU A 188 -19.71 14.52 20.33
C LEU A 188 -18.93 15.40 21.31
N GLU A 189 -19.27 15.34 22.60
CA GLU A 189 -18.56 16.07 23.65
C GLU A 189 -17.11 15.56 23.82
N GLU A 190 -16.90 14.25 23.80
CA GLU A 190 -15.54 13.67 23.85
C GLU A 190 -14.72 14.02 22.60
N CYS A 191 -15.33 13.94 21.40
CA CYS A 191 -14.72 14.41 20.16
C CYS A 191 -14.36 15.91 20.22
N ALA A 192 -15.28 16.75 20.69
CA ALA A 192 -15.07 18.20 20.80
C ALA A 192 -13.99 18.55 21.84
N LYS A 193 -13.91 17.83 22.96
CA LYS A 193 -12.81 17.96 23.94
C LYS A 193 -11.48 17.59 23.33
N TRP A 194 -11.40 16.48 22.60
CA TRP A 194 -10.18 16.07 21.93
C TRP A 194 -9.71 17.10 20.90
N LEU A 195 -10.61 17.58 20.05
CA LEU A 195 -10.31 18.64 19.10
C LEU A 195 -9.78 19.87 19.87
N LYS A 196 -10.46 20.32 20.92
CA LYS A 196 -10.04 21.54 21.62
C LYS A 196 -8.70 21.43 22.36
N ILE A 197 -8.38 20.25 22.90
CA ILE A 197 -7.27 20.08 23.86
C ILE A 197 -6.06 19.40 23.23
N GLU A 198 -6.23 18.36 22.41
CA GLU A 198 -5.14 17.45 22.01
C GLU A 198 -4.71 17.63 20.55
N ALA A 199 -5.65 17.89 19.64
CA ALA A 199 -5.35 18.06 18.22
C ALA A 199 -4.35 19.19 17.89
N PRO A 200 -4.36 20.38 18.57
CA PRO A 200 -3.36 21.42 18.38
C PRO A 200 -1.93 20.99 18.75
N PHE A 201 -1.78 20.00 19.65
CA PHE A 201 -0.48 19.46 20.05
C PHE A 201 0.00 18.34 19.13
N LEU A 202 -0.93 17.61 18.49
CA LEU A 202 -0.61 16.54 17.55
C LEU A 202 -0.17 17.07 16.18
N VAL A 203 -0.79 18.16 15.72
CA VAL A 203 -0.43 18.81 14.46
C VAL A 203 -0.67 20.31 14.60
N ASP A 204 0.39 21.08 14.84
CA ASP A 204 0.32 22.52 14.60
C ASP A 204 0.17 22.72 13.08
N PRO A 205 -0.97 23.24 12.58
CA PRO A 205 -1.20 23.42 11.15
C PRO A 205 -0.19 24.38 10.51
N ASN A 206 0.43 25.26 11.32
CA ASN A 206 1.49 26.16 10.89
C ASN A 206 2.87 25.48 10.88
N ARG A 207 3.04 24.35 11.59
CA ARG A 207 4.30 23.60 11.68
C ARG A 207 4.51 22.62 10.53
N TYR A 208 3.44 22.18 9.87
CA TYR A 208 3.49 21.24 8.74
C TYR A 208 2.74 21.78 7.51
N ASN A 209 2.92 23.05 7.20
CA ASN A 209 2.27 23.72 6.07
C ASN A 209 3.01 23.53 4.73
N THR A 210 4.21 22.94 4.73
CA THR A 210 4.98 22.66 3.52
C THR A 210 5.14 21.17 3.27
N ARG A 211 5.27 20.82 1.99
CA ARG A 211 5.62 19.48 1.54
C ARG A 211 6.89 18.95 2.22
N ASP A 212 7.91 19.79 2.38
CA ASP A 212 9.20 19.38 2.94
C ASP A 212 9.12 19.05 4.43
N MET A 213 8.28 19.76 5.19
CA MET A 213 8.01 19.47 6.59
C MET A 213 7.25 18.15 6.75
N ILE A 214 6.20 17.93 5.96
CA ILE A 214 5.45 16.66 5.95
C ILE A 214 6.37 15.50 5.54
N GLN A 215 7.20 15.69 4.52
CA GLN A 215 8.18 14.70 4.10
C GLN A 215 9.16 14.36 5.23
N SER A 216 9.68 15.37 5.93
CA SER A 216 10.61 15.17 7.05
C SER A 216 9.94 14.43 8.21
N LEU A 217 8.68 14.74 8.49
CA LEU A 217 7.86 14.07 9.49
C LEU A 217 7.65 12.59 9.15
N ILE A 218 7.24 12.28 7.92
CA ILE A 218 7.04 10.89 7.47
C ILE A 218 8.34 10.09 7.61
N LEU A 219 9.46 10.72 7.25
CA LEU A 219 10.74 10.04 7.25
C LEU A 219 11.31 9.86 8.65
N SER A 220 10.98 10.66 9.66
CA SER A 220 11.62 10.57 10.98
C SER A 220 11.53 9.19 11.63
N ASP A 221 10.44 8.45 11.37
CA ASP A 221 10.18 7.13 11.94
C ASP A 221 10.43 5.97 10.96
N VAL A 222 10.96 6.26 9.77
CA VAL A 222 11.31 5.25 8.76
C VAL A 222 12.59 4.52 9.15
N ARG A 223 12.54 3.19 9.08
CA ARG A 223 13.68 2.28 9.29
C ARG A 223 14.19 1.64 8.01
N VAL A 224 13.35 1.52 6.97
CA VAL A 224 13.72 0.92 5.69
C VAL A 224 13.32 1.84 4.55
N ILE A 225 14.30 2.19 3.71
CA ILE A 225 14.12 3.02 2.52
C ILE A 225 14.37 2.17 1.29
N PHE A 226 13.34 2.00 0.46
CA PHE A 226 13.46 1.41 -0.87
C PHE A 226 13.61 2.53 -1.90
N CYS A 227 14.66 2.49 -2.71
CA CYS A 227 14.83 3.42 -3.82
C CYS A 227 15.82 2.87 -4.85
N THR A 228 15.87 3.48 -6.04
CA THR A 228 16.96 3.22 -6.98
C THR A 228 18.22 3.96 -6.55
N VAL A 229 19.39 3.52 -7.02
CA VAL A 229 20.68 4.13 -6.66
C VAL A 229 20.72 5.63 -7.00
N ALA A 230 20.20 6.03 -8.16
CA ALA A 230 20.09 7.45 -8.50
C ALA A 230 19.25 8.26 -7.50
N VAL A 231 18.15 7.69 -7.01
CA VAL A 231 17.24 8.34 -6.05
C VAL A 231 17.85 8.44 -4.65
N ALA A 232 18.74 7.50 -4.27
CA ALA A 232 19.49 7.58 -3.03
C ALA A 232 20.37 8.85 -2.93
N GLY A 233 20.69 9.48 -4.08
CA GLY A 233 21.43 10.74 -4.13
C GLY A 233 20.61 11.98 -3.82
N ARG A 234 19.28 11.88 -3.65
CA ARG A 234 18.44 13.02 -3.29
C ARG A 234 18.80 13.51 -1.88
N THR A 235 18.79 14.83 -1.69
CA THR A 235 19.10 15.48 -0.40
C THR A 235 18.32 14.87 0.77
N VAL A 236 17.06 14.51 0.55
CA VAL A 236 16.19 13.90 1.56
C VAL A 236 16.71 12.57 2.12
N VAL A 237 17.47 11.81 1.31
CA VAL A 237 18.10 10.55 1.75
C VAL A 237 19.50 10.86 2.28
N VAL A 238 20.30 11.63 1.54
CA VAL A 238 21.69 11.95 1.89
C VAL A 238 21.81 12.71 3.21
N SER A 239 20.83 13.55 3.57
CA SER A 239 20.84 14.31 4.82
C SER A 239 20.62 13.44 6.06
N ARG A 240 20.33 12.15 5.89
CA ARG A 240 20.13 11.21 6.98
C ARG A 240 21.46 10.63 7.45
N SER A 241 21.83 10.96 8.67
CA SER A 241 23.02 10.42 9.34
C SER A 241 22.79 9.03 9.95
N ASP A 242 21.55 8.56 10.01
CA ASP A 242 21.16 7.29 10.65
C ASP A 242 21.12 6.09 9.69
N ILE A 243 21.39 6.29 8.40
CA ILE A 243 21.54 5.21 7.42
C ILE A 243 22.93 4.58 7.57
N THR A 244 23.04 3.62 8.49
CA THR A 244 24.31 2.91 8.77
C THR A 244 24.55 1.70 7.87
N THR A 245 23.52 1.19 7.20
CA THR A 245 23.59 -0.01 6.35
C THR A 245 22.91 0.25 5.02
N VAL A 246 23.59 -0.07 3.92
CA VAL A 246 23.01 -0.01 2.58
C VAL A 246 23.13 -1.37 1.90
N ILE A 247 22.04 -1.82 1.30
CA ILE A 247 21.97 -3.05 0.51
C ILE A 247 21.66 -2.65 -0.93
N VAL A 248 22.52 -3.05 -1.86
CA VAL A 248 22.35 -2.80 -3.29
C VAL A 248 22.11 -4.14 -3.96
N ASP A 249 20.90 -4.33 -4.50
CA ASP A 249 20.55 -5.48 -5.31
C ASP A 249 20.89 -5.23 -6.79
N GLU A 250 21.08 -6.30 -7.56
CA GLU A 250 21.51 -6.24 -8.96
C GLU A 250 22.78 -5.39 -9.17
N ALA A 251 23.73 -5.45 -8.23
CA ALA A 251 24.87 -4.53 -8.20
C ALA A 251 25.83 -4.68 -9.40
N SER A 252 25.77 -5.79 -10.15
CA SER A 252 26.50 -5.99 -11.42
C SER A 252 25.93 -5.17 -12.58
N GLN A 253 24.69 -4.70 -12.47
CA GLN A 253 24.03 -3.87 -13.48
C GLN A 253 24.34 -2.37 -13.33
N LEU A 254 25.09 -1.98 -12.31
CA LEU A 254 25.49 -0.59 -12.06
C LEU A 254 26.91 -0.36 -12.55
N VAL A 255 27.16 0.80 -13.16
CA VAL A 255 28.55 1.22 -13.35
C VAL A 255 29.15 1.58 -11.99
N GLU A 256 30.46 1.39 -11.82
CA GLU A 256 31.14 1.69 -10.56
C GLU A 256 30.86 3.11 -10.05
N ALA A 257 30.81 4.10 -10.96
CA ALA A 257 30.56 5.50 -10.62
C ALA A 257 29.18 5.72 -9.96
N GLU A 258 28.16 4.91 -10.28
CA GLU A 258 26.83 5.02 -9.67
C GLU A 258 26.85 4.57 -8.20
N ASN A 259 27.69 3.60 -7.85
CA ASN A 259 27.84 3.14 -6.47
C ASN A 259 28.39 4.25 -5.54
N ILE A 260 29.06 5.27 -6.07
CA ILE A 260 29.48 6.44 -5.29
C ILE A 260 28.28 7.16 -4.67
N ILE A 261 27.11 7.13 -5.32
CA ILE A 261 25.89 7.73 -4.78
C ILE A 261 25.47 7.04 -3.47
N VAL A 262 25.62 5.72 -3.41
CA VAL A 262 25.37 4.93 -2.20
C VAL A 262 26.44 5.20 -1.14
N LEU A 263 27.70 5.35 -1.54
CA LEU A 263 28.80 5.64 -0.61
C LEU A 263 28.73 7.04 0.02
N LYS A 264 27.91 7.95 -0.50
CA LYS A 264 27.65 9.26 0.12
C LYS A 264 26.79 9.17 1.38
N GLN A 265 26.10 8.05 1.60
CA GLN A 265 25.38 7.83 2.85
C GLN A 265 26.39 7.64 3.99
N SER A 266 25.98 7.88 5.23
CA SER A 266 26.80 7.59 6.44
C SER A 266 26.89 6.07 6.71
N CYS A 267 27.14 5.30 5.65
CA CYS A 267 27.09 3.85 5.59
C CYS A 267 28.34 3.24 6.21
N GLU A 268 28.16 2.52 7.32
CA GLU A 268 29.18 1.68 7.94
C GLU A 268 29.25 0.28 7.31
N ARG A 269 28.13 -0.20 6.75
CA ARG A 269 27.99 -1.53 6.16
C ARG A 269 27.36 -1.47 4.78
N LEU A 270 28.13 -1.81 3.76
CA LEU A 270 27.66 -1.96 2.38
C LEU A 270 27.53 -3.44 2.03
N CYS A 271 26.32 -3.88 1.66
CA CYS A 271 26.07 -5.21 1.13
C CYS A 271 25.73 -5.09 -0.36
N LEU A 272 26.53 -5.72 -1.20
CA LEU A 272 26.29 -5.80 -2.64
C LEU A 272 25.79 -7.21 -2.97
N VAL A 273 24.58 -7.29 -3.51
CA VAL A 273 23.98 -8.53 -4.02
C VAL A 273 23.98 -8.44 -5.53
N ALA A 274 24.64 -9.39 -6.19
CA ALA A 274 24.79 -9.39 -7.63
C ALA A 274 25.07 -10.78 -8.16
N ASP A 275 24.83 -10.94 -9.45
CA ASP A 275 25.27 -12.07 -10.25
C ASP A 275 26.23 -11.55 -11.34
N PRO A 276 27.54 -11.82 -11.24
CA PRO A 276 28.53 -11.37 -12.22
C PRO A 276 28.47 -12.18 -13.53
N LYS A 277 27.62 -13.21 -13.62
CA LYS A 277 27.39 -13.99 -14.85
C LYS A 277 26.15 -13.51 -15.63
N GLN A 278 25.39 -12.56 -15.08
CA GLN A 278 24.25 -11.93 -15.76
C GLN A 278 24.67 -10.67 -16.53
N LEU A 279 23.67 -9.89 -16.99
CA LEU A 279 23.89 -8.71 -17.80
C LEU A 279 24.74 -7.67 -17.05
N PRO A 280 25.79 -7.11 -17.69
CA PRO A 280 26.56 -6.02 -17.12
C PRO A 280 25.79 -4.70 -17.23
N ALA A 281 26.34 -3.64 -16.63
CA ALA A 281 25.81 -2.29 -16.76
C ALA A 281 25.65 -1.84 -18.22
N THR A 282 24.50 -1.23 -18.51
CA THR A 282 24.18 -0.75 -19.86
C THR A 282 24.86 0.60 -20.12
N VAL A 283 25.92 0.57 -20.95
CA VAL A 283 26.64 1.78 -21.36
C VAL A 283 26.42 2.03 -22.85
N GLN A 284 25.83 3.17 -23.21
CA GLN A 284 25.56 3.55 -24.60
C GLN A 284 26.84 3.87 -25.39
N SER A 285 27.81 4.53 -24.74
CA SER A 285 29.06 4.93 -25.37
C SER A 285 29.97 3.72 -25.66
N GLN A 286 30.23 3.47 -26.95
CA GLN A 286 31.19 2.44 -27.35
C GLN A 286 32.60 2.72 -26.79
N LEU A 287 33.02 3.99 -26.78
CA LEU A 287 34.30 4.40 -26.19
C LEU A 287 34.35 4.01 -24.71
N GLY A 288 33.28 4.29 -23.95
CA GLY A 288 33.19 3.94 -22.54
C GLY A 288 33.27 2.43 -22.31
N ARG A 289 32.56 1.63 -23.13
CA ARG A 289 32.64 0.16 -23.08
C ARG A 289 34.07 -0.33 -23.31
N ASN A 290 34.75 0.21 -24.33
CA ASN A 290 36.12 -0.19 -24.70
C ASN A 290 37.16 0.16 -23.61
N HIS A 291 36.87 1.17 -22.77
CA HIS A 291 37.75 1.61 -21.69
C HIS A 291 37.28 1.16 -20.30
N GLY A 292 36.39 0.15 -20.23
CA GLY A 292 36.02 -0.48 -18.96
C GLY A 292 34.99 0.29 -18.12
N TYR A 293 34.35 1.34 -18.64
CA TYR A 293 33.32 2.11 -17.88
C TYR A 293 32.12 1.26 -17.45
N ARG A 294 31.88 0.13 -18.13
CA ARG A 294 30.81 -0.81 -17.78
C ARG A 294 31.09 -1.66 -16.55
N LEU A 295 32.33 -1.64 -16.04
CA LEU A 295 32.74 -2.45 -14.90
C LEU A 295 31.99 -2.00 -13.65
N SER A 296 31.30 -2.93 -13.00
CA SER A 296 30.63 -2.68 -11.74
C SER A 296 31.61 -2.69 -10.56
N MET A 297 31.24 -2.04 -9.46
CA MET A 297 32.01 -2.12 -8.22
C MET A 297 32.11 -3.57 -7.71
N PHE A 298 31.05 -4.36 -7.88
CA PHE A 298 31.02 -5.76 -7.48
C PHE A 298 32.05 -6.59 -8.24
N GLU A 299 32.06 -6.52 -9.57
CA GLU A 299 33.04 -7.23 -10.40
C GLU A 299 34.48 -6.82 -10.04
N ARG A 300 34.72 -5.51 -9.88
CA ARG A 300 36.06 -5.04 -9.50
C ARG A 300 36.51 -5.57 -8.14
N LEU A 301 35.61 -5.68 -7.16
CA LEU A 301 35.96 -6.26 -5.86
C LEU A 301 36.36 -7.73 -6.00
N LEU A 302 35.65 -8.51 -6.83
CA LEU A 302 36.01 -9.90 -7.15
C LEU A 302 37.39 -9.98 -7.80
N ASP A 303 37.68 -9.13 -8.78
CA ASP A 303 38.99 -9.07 -9.46
C ASP A 303 40.13 -8.74 -8.48
N ASN A 304 39.83 -8.06 -7.38
CA ASN A 304 40.78 -7.71 -6.32
C ASN A 304 40.81 -8.75 -5.18
N GLY A 305 40.24 -9.94 -5.38
CA GLY A 305 40.35 -11.06 -4.46
C GLY A 305 39.33 -11.05 -3.31
N TRP A 306 38.30 -10.21 -3.36
CA TRP A 306 37.18 -10.35 -2.43
C TRP A 306 36.42 -11.64 -2.69
N VAL A 307 36.21 -12.44 -1.64
CA VAL A 307 35.48 -13.70 -1.72
C VAL A 307 34.01 -13.43 -1.40
N PRO A 308 33.08 -13.57 -2.37
CA PRO A 308 31.67 -13.36 -2.12
C PRO A 308 31.06 -14.53 -1.34
N CYS A 309 29.99 -14.24 -0.60
CA CYS A 309 29.12 -15.30 -0.09
C CYS A 309 28.24 -15.80 -1.24
N LEU A 310 28.45 -17.04 -1.68
CA LEU A 310 27.66 -17.64 -2.75
C LEU A 310 26.34 -18.17 -2.19
N LEU A 311 25.22 -17.75 -2.80
CA LEU A 311 23.93 -18.42 -2.62
C LEU A 311 23.88 -19.61 -3.58
N ASP A 312 24.12 -20.81 -3.05
CA ASP A 312 24.41 -22.01 -3.83
C ASP A 312 23.18 -22.89 -4.11
N GLU A 313 21.96 -22.40 -3.86
CA GLU A 313 20.71 -23.12 -4.11
C GLU A 313 19.74 -22.31 -4.97
N GLN A 314 19.27 -22.90 -6.08
CA GLN A 314 18.31 -22.28 -7.00
C GLN A 314 16.89 -22.85 -6.78
N TYR A 315 15.89 -21.97 -6.77
CA TYR A 315 14.49 -22.30 -6.45
C TYR A 315 13.51 -22.02 -7.61
N ARG A 316 14.00 -21.83 -8.86
CA ARG A 316 13.20 -21.33 -9.99
C ARG A 316 13.15 -22.25 -11.20
N MET A 317 14.21 -22.96 -11.53
CA MET A 317 14.30 -23.72 -12.78
C MET A 317 14.07 -25.21 -12.52
N HIS A 318 13.39 -25.89 -13.45
CA HIS A 318 13.37 -27.35 -13.44
C HIS A 318 14.82 -27.87 -13.57
N PRO A 319 15.21 -28.98 -12.91
CA PRO A 319 16.58 -29.49 -12.96
C PRO A 319 17.17 -29.60 -14.36
N GLU A 320 16.40 -30.07 -15.34
CA GLU A 320 16.81 -30.14 -16.76
C GLU A 320 17.14 -28.77 -17.39
N ILE A 321 16.39 -27.71 -17.03
CA ILE A 321 16.65 -26.34 -17.51
C ILE A 321 17.92 -25.79 -16.83
N SER A 322 18.06 -26.02 -15.53
CA SER A 322 19.17 -25.49 -14.73
C SER A 322 20.50 -26.17 -15.01
N ALA A 323 20.50 -27.41 -15.51
CA ALA A 323 21.69 -28.24 -15.64
C ALA A 323 22.80 -27.56 -16.46
N TRP A 324 22.46 -26.99 -17.61
CA TRP A 324 23.45 -26.33 -18.47
C TRP A 324 23.98 -25.02 -17.88
N PRO A 325 23.16 -24.05 -17.41
CA PRO A 325 23.67 -22.86 -16.74
C PRO A 325 24.57 -23.15 -15.55
N ILE A 326 24.21 -24.14 -14.72
CA ILE A 326 24.99 -24.56 -13.54
C ILE A 326 26.37 -25.04 -13.95
N ALA A 327 26.46 -25.92 -14.96
CA ALA A 327 27.74 -26.42 -15.47
C ALA A 327 28.56 -25.31 -16.13
N GLN A 328 27.93 -24.49 -16.99
CA GLN A 328 28.63 -23.52 -17.84
C GLN A 328 29.13 -22.29 -17.07
N PHE A 329 28.31 -21.71 -16.19
CA PHE A 329 28.61 -20.42 -15.56
C PHE A 329 29.07 -20.54 -14.12
N TYR A 330 28.70 -21.64 -13.45
CA TYR A 330 28.92 -21.82 -12.01
C TYR A 330 29.76 -23.06 -11.69
N SER A 331 30.45 -23.65 -12.65
CA SER A 331 31.36 -24.80 -12.43
C SER A 331 30.70 -25.96 -11.67
N GLY A 332 29.38 -26.14 -11.80
CA GLY A 332 28.66 -27.23 -11.14
C GLY A 332 28.33 -27.02 -9.66
N VAL A 333 28.64 -25.86 -9.05
CA VAL A 333 28.51 -25.71 -7.58
C VAL A 333 27.09 -25.41 -7.09
N LEU A 334 26.21 -24.92 -7.98
CA LEU A 334 24.82 -24.62 -7.62
C LEU A 334 23.97 -25.89 -7.52
N ARG A 335 23.06 -25.92 -6.54
CA ARG A 335 22.18 -27.03 -6.19
C ARG A 335 20.73 -26.67 -6.48
N ASN A 336 19.92 -27.69 -6.77
CA ASN A 336 18.47 -27.52 -6.98
C ASN A 336 17.74 -27.55 -5.65
N GLY A 337 16.93 -26.52 -5.39
CA GLY A 337 16.12 -26.43 -4.18
C GLY A 337 14.97 -27.45 -4.18
N PRO A 338 14.47 -27.87 -3.00
CA PRO A 338 13.48 -28.96 -2.88
C PRO A 338 12.19 -28.74 -3.67
N ASN A 339 11.79 -27.48 -3.85
CA ASN A 339 10.58 -27.12 -4.61
C ASN A 339 10.72 -27.42 -6.10
N THR A 340 11.94 -27.39 -6.66
CA THR A 340 12.19 -27.63 -8.09
C THR A 340 12.28 -29.11 -8.42
N THR A 341 12.58 -29.93 -7.43
CA THR A 341 12.69 -31.39 -7.55
C THR A 341 11.40 -32.13 -7.17
N SER A 342 10.38 -31.42 -6.68
CA SER A 342 9.12 -32.03 -6.31
C SER A 342 8.33 -32.47 -7.54
N SER A 343 7.52 -33.51 -7.39
CA SER A 343 6.63 -33.98 -8.46
C SER A 343 5.63 -32.92 -8.94
N SER A 344 5.28 -31.96 -8.08
CA SER A 344 4.43 -30.82 -8.41
C SER A 344 5.10 -29.77 -9.32
N TYR A 345 6.43 -29.81 -9.44
CA TYR A 345 7.18 -28.96 -10.37
C TYR A 345 7.08 -29.46 -11.81
N THR A 346 6.99 -30.78 -11.98
CA THR A 346 6.70 -31.41 -13.27
C THR A 346 5.27 -31.09 -13.70
N LYS A 347 5.11 -30.66 -14.95
CA LYS A 347 3.81 -30.30 -15.50
C LYS A 347 3.24 -31.45 -16.33
N PRO A 348 1.91 -31.58 -16.41
CA PRO A 348 1.28 -32.69 -17.14
C PRO A 348 1.69 -32.78 -18.61
N TRP A 349 1.99 -31.65 -19.25
CA TRP A 349 2.43 -31.62 -20.65
C TRP A 349 3.88 -32.11 -20.85
N HIS A 350 4.71 -32.22 -19.81
CA HIS A 350 6.10 -32.71 -19.93
C HIS A 350 6.19 -34.17 -20.40
N HIS A 351 5.07 -34.91 -20.41
CA HIS A 351 5.00 -36.26 -20.98
C HIS A 351 5.09 -36.28 -22.51
N GLU A 352 4.75 -35.18 -23.18
CA GLU A 352 4.92 -35.07 -24.63
C GLU A 352 6.37 -34.67 -24.97
N GLU A 353 6.99 -35.35 -25.94
CA GLU A 353 8.37 -35.08 -26.36
C GLU A 353 8.59 -33.63 -26.83
N ILE A 354 7.56 -33.00 -27.40
CA ILE A 354 7.62 -31.61 -27.86
C ILE A 354 7.45 -30.58 -26.73
N PHE A 355 7.10 -30.99 -25.51
CA PHE A 355 6.89 -30.11 -24.36
C PHE A 355 7.73 -30.51 -23.14
N LYS A 356 8.88 -31.16 -23.37
CA LYS A 356 9.89 -31.38 -22.33
C LYS A 356 10.27 -30.04 -21.66
N PRO A 357 10.74 -30.06 -20.40
CA PRO A 357 11.16 -28.85 -19.69
C PRO A 357 12.17 -27.99 -20.47
N ILE A 358 13.03 -28.63 -21.26
CA ILE A 358 13.94 -27.97 -22.19
C ILE A 358 13.92 -28.71 -23.53
N LEU A 359 13.80 -27.95 -24.62
CA LEU A 359 13.81 -28.46 -25.99
C LEU A 359 14.55 -27.48 -26.89
N PHE A 360 15.43 -28.00 -27.74
CA PHE A 360 16.08 -27.24 -28.80
C PHE A 360 15.46 -27.64 -30.14
N ILE A 361 14.89 -26.67 -30.86
CA ILE A 361 14.25 -26.89 -32.16
C ILE A 361 15.15 -26.26 -33.22
N GLU A 362 15.71 -27.09 -34.09
CA GLU A 362 16.53 -26.63 -35.21
C GLU A 362 15.65 -25.96 -36.29
N CYS A 363 15.92 -24.69 -36.60
CA CYS A 363 15.30 -23.96 -37.71
C CYS A 363 16.16 -24.05 -38.98
N ALA A 364 16.21 -25.24 -39.60
CA ALA A 364 17.17 -25.55 -40.66
C ALA A 364 17.13 -24.59 -41.88
N ASN A 365 15.96 -24.01 -42.19
CA ASN A 365 15.76 -23.12 -43.34
C ASN A 365 15.48 -21.65 -42.94
N GLY A 366 15.75 -21.28 -41.69
CA GLY A 366 15.58 -19.91 -41.21
C GLY A 366 16.53 -18.95 -41.91
N ARG A 367 16.07 -17.72 -42.14
CA ARG A 367 16.88 -16.64 -42.72
C ARG A 367 16.67 -15.37 -41.90
N GLU A 368 17.78 -14.76 -41.49
CA GLU A 368 17.76 -13.45 -40.87
C GLU A 368 17.56 -12.38 -41.93
N GLU A 369 16.55 -11.56 -41.74
CA GLU A 369 16.27 -10.36 -42.52
C GLU A 369 16.53 -9.13 -41.66
N ARG A 370 16.92 -8.02 -42.31
CA ARG A 370 17.24 -6.77 -41.63
C ARG A 370 16.29 -5.67 -42.08
N ASP A 371 15.68 -4.98 -41.13
CA ASP A 371 14.77 -3.87 -41.42
C ASP A 371 15.52 -2.54 -41.65
N GLU A 372 14.77 -1.51 -42.08
CA GLU A 372 15.29 -0.15 -42.27
C GLU A 372 15.83 0.48 -40.96
N LYS A 373 15.34 0.00 -39.80
CA LYS A 373 15.76 0.42 -38.46
C LYS A 373 16.96 -0.36 -37.94
N ARG A 374 17.58 -1.19 -38.79
CA ARG A 374 18.76 -2.02 -38.50
C ARG A 374 18.53 -3.14 -37.48
N SER A 375 17.28 -3.49 -37.14
CA SER A 375 16.96 -4.69 -36.36
C SER A 375 16.96 -5.93 -37.25
N TYR A 376 17.03 -7.11 -36.63
CA TYR A 376 17.02 -8.41 -37.30
C TYR A 376 15.72 -9.16 -36.99
N SER A 377 15.24 -9.94 -37.94
CA SER A 377 14.06 -10.80 -37.76
C SER A 377 14.22 -12.11 -38.54
N ASN A 378 13.51 -13.16 -38.12
CA ASN A 378 13.48 -14.44 -38.83
C ASN A 378 12.03 -14.96 -38.85
N ALA A 379 11.40 -14.90 -40.03
CA ALA A 379 10.00 -15.31 -40.18
C ALA A 379 9.78 -16.80 -39.91
N MET A 380 10.75 -17.66 -40.27
CA MET A 380 10.64 -19.11 -40.05
C MET A 380 10.71 -19.46 -38.56
N GLU A 381 11.56 -18.79 -37.79
CA GLU A 381 11.59 -18.95 -36.33
C GLU A 381 10.27 -18.52 -35.70
N ALA A 382 9.70 -17.39 -36.15
CA ALA A 382 8.39 -16.95 -35.70
C ALA A 382 7.28 -17.97 -36.01
N ASP A 383 7.29 -18.56 -37.21
CA ASP A 383 6.33 -19.61 -37.60
C ASP A 383 6.47 -20.87 -36.74
N ILE A 384 7.71 -21.27 -36.40
CA ILE A 384 7.95 -22.38 -35.47
C ILE A 384 7.37 -22.05 -34.09
N VAL A 385 7.63 -20.85 -33.55
CA VAL A 385 7.09 -20.41 -32.25
C VAL A 385 5.56 -20.44 -32.27
N ILE A 386 4.92 -19.87 -33.30
CA ILE A 386 3.47 -19.87 -33.44
C ILE A 386 2.94 -21.31 -33.50
N THR A 387 3.59 -22.17 -34.28
CA THR A 387 3.19 -23.58 -34.42
C THR A 387 3.28 -24.30 -33.07
N GLN A 388 4.36 -24.11 -32.32
CA GLN A 388 4.52 -24.70 -30.98
C GLN A 388 3.46 -24.20 -30.00
N LEU A 389 3.19 -22.90 -29.99
CA LEU A 389 2.13 -22.32 -29.15
C LEU A 389 0.75 -22.88 -29.51
N GLN A 390 0.43 -23.02 -30.80
CA GLN A 390 -0.84 -23.61 -31.23
C GLN A 390 -0.97 -25.08 -30.79
N HIS A 391 0.09 -25.87 -30.89
CA HIS A 391 0.09 -27.24 -30.39
C HIS A 391 -0.07 -27.27 -28.87
N PHE A 392 0.65 -26.39 -28.17
CA PHE A 392 0.58 -26.29 -26.71
C PHE A 392 -0.82 -25.94 -26.24
N PHE A 393 -1.48 -24.96 -26.85
CA PHE A 393 -2.86 -24.62 -26.52
C PHE A 393 -3.85 -25.76 -26.84
N LYS A 394 -3.66 -26.50 -27.94
CA LYS A 394 -4.47 -27.70 -28.21
C LYS A 394 -4.26 -28.78 -27.15
N THR A 395 -3.05 -28.96 -26.63
CA THR A 395 -2.77 -29.86 -25.51
C THR A 395 -3.41 -29.34 -24.23
N LEU A 396 -3.32 -28.05 -23.92
CA LEU A 396 -3.95 -27.46 -22.73
C LEU A 396 -5.47 -27.61 -22.72
N ILE A 397 -6.15 -27.46 -23.87
CA ILE A 397 -7.61 -27.68 -23.98
C ILE A 397 -8.01 -29.12 -23.63
N ARG A 398 -7.11 -30.10 -23.82
CA ARG A 398 -7.35 -31.50 -23.45
C ARG A 398 -7.12 -31.76 -21.95
N LEU A 399 -6.52 -30.82 -21.23
CA LEU A 399 -6.22 -30.90 -19.81
C LEU A 399 -7.26 -30.13 -19.00
N ASP A 400 -7.49 -30.54 -17.74
CA ASP A 400 -8.53 -29.96 -16.87
C ASP A 400 -8.38 -28.43 -16.68
N ASP A 401 -9.51 -27.72 -16.56
CA ASP A 401 -9.59 -26.25 -16.38
C ASP A 401 -8.66 -25.66 -15.29
N PRO A 402 -8.46 -26.28 -14.11
CA PRO A 402 -7.55 -25.75 -13.08
C PRO A 402 -6.09 -25.68 -13.54
N ILE A 403 -5.69 -26.53 -14.48
CA ILE A 403 -4.32 -26.58 -15.03
C ILE A 403 -4.10 -25.43 -16.01
N GLN A 404 -5.13 -25.06 -16.77
CA GLN A 404 -5.08 -23.97 -17.75
C GLN A 404 -4.86 -22.61 -17.07
N ALA A 405 -5.45 -22.40 -15.89
CA ALA A 405 -5.31 -21.16 -15.12
C ALA A 405 -3.89 -20.89 -14.56
N LEU A 406 -2.99 -21.88 -14.61
CA LEU A 406 -1.63 -21.80 -14.05
C LEU A 406 -0.55 -21.48 -15.09
N VAL A 407 -0.91 -21.33 -16.36
CA VAL A 407 0.03 -21.17 -17.45
C VAL A 407 0.37 -19.69 -17.66
N SER A 408 1.67 -19.40 -17.71
CA SER A 408 2.21 -18.13 -18.19
C SER A 408 3.25 -18.40 -19.26
N ILE A 409 3.22 -17.62 -20.34
CA ILE A 409 4.09 -17.80 -21.50
C ILE A 409 4.82 -16.48 -21.76
N GLY A 410 6.14 -16.56 -21.95
CA GLY A 410 6.96 -15.45 -22.41
C GLY A 410 7.76 -15.88 -23.64
N VAL A 411 7.83 -15.02 -24.65
CA VAL A 411 8.69 -15.19 -25.82
C VAL A 411 9.75 -14.11 -25.75
N ILE A 412 11.02 -14.51 -25.83
CA ILE A 412 12.17 -13.61 -25.75
C ILE A 412 13.02 -13.73 -27.01
N THR A 413 13.51 -12.58 -27.49
CA THR A 413 14.40 -12.45 -28.66
C THR A 413 15.44 -11.37 -28.35
N PRO A 414 16.70 -11.51 -28.82
CA PRO A 414 17.70 -10.45 -28.72
C PRO A 414 17.37 -9.19 -29.57
N TYR A 415 16.49 -9.31 -30.57
CA TYR A 415 16.19 -8.29 -31.59
C TYR A 415 14.71 -7.93 -31.65
#